data_AF-A0AAE6JCH5-F1
#
_entry.id   AF-A0AAE6JCH5-F1
#
_cell.length_a   1.000
_cell.length_b   1.000
_cell.length_c   1.000
_cell.angle_alpha   90.00
_cell.angle_beta   90.00
_cell.angle_gamma   90.00
#
_symmetry.space_group_name_H-M   'P 1'
#
loop_
_entity.id
_entity.type
_entity.pdbx_description
1 polymer ?
#
loop_
_entity_poly.entity_id
_entity_poly.type
_entity_poly.pdbx_seq_one_letter_code
_entity_poly.pdbx_strand_id
1 'polypeptide(L)'
;MNEVAIINNRKLYYQAYSPDMNWAKNIPGEKWVQVVGIDKKDKAAFEDIACKAIDHDVYYVCCTGSYGELLHDYIDEIIVLRKVGVLEGHLPIEDIMTTWHNEGLGDALWYALHCSTDAGDVLMLDTREVEAEPDWVQIAAKWNEME
;
A
#
# COMPACT_ATOMS: atom_id res chain seq x y z
N MET A 1 -11.03 -4.60 -7.87
CA MET A 1 -9.57 -4.71 -8.03
C MET A 1 -9.30 -5.08 -9.47
N ASN A 2 -8.64 -4.20 -10.20
CA ASN A 2 -8.34 -4.37 -11.63
C ASN A 2 -6.83 -4.58 -11.78
N GLU A 3 -6.41 -5.58 -12.54
CA GLU A 3 -5.02 -5.69 -12.99
C GLU A 3 -4.81 -4.59 -14.04
N VAL A 4 -3.81 -3.74 -13.83
CA VAL A 4 -3.59 -2.54 -14.67
C VAL A 4 -2.24 -2.55 -15.37
N ALA A 5 -1.26 -3.27 -14.82
CA ALA A 5 0.05 -3.43 -15.42
C ALA A 5 0.75 -4.69 -14.89
N ILE A 6 1.79 -5.13 -15.62
CA ILE A 6 2.79 -6.08 -15.12
C ILE A 6 4.14 -5.36 -15.15
N ILE A 7 4.78 -5.25 -13.98
CA ILE A 7 6.03 -4.52 -13.80
C ILE A 7 6.99 -5.42 -13.03
N ASN A 8 8.21 -5.64 -13.56
CA ASN A 8 9.21 -6.52 -12.94
C ASN A 8 8.67 -7.93 -12.61
N ASN A 9 7.87 -8.52 -13.53
CA ASN A 9 7.17 -9.82 -13.35
C ASN A 9 6.14 -9.86 -12.21
N ARG A 10 5.72 -8.72 -11.69
CA ARG A 10 4.70 -8.60 -10.64
C ARG A 10 3.47 -7.91 -11.19
N LYS A 11 2.29 -8.38 -10.82
CA LYS A 11 1.05 -7.72 -11.23
C LYS A 11 0.82 -6.51 -10.34
N LEU A 12 0.50 -5.40 -10.98
CA LEU A 12 -0.01 -4.23 -10.32
C LEU A 12 -1.53 -4.24 -10.42
N TYR A 13 -2.17 -4.25 -9.26
CA TYR A 13 -3.59 -4.02 -9.13
C TYR A 13 -3.86 -2.58 -8.70
N TYR A 14 -4.91 -1.98 -9.24
CA TYR A 14 -5.39 -0.69 -8.82
C TYR A 14 -6.80 -0.79 -8.24
N GLN A 15 -7.04 -0.02 -7.18
CA GLN A 15 -8.35 0.14 -6.56
C GLN A 15 -8.49 1.55 -6.00
N ALA A 16 -9.49 2.30 -6.47
CA ALA A 16 -9.96 3.48 -5.76
C ALA A 16 -10.65 3.04 -4.46
N TYR A 17 -10.30 3.68 -3.35
CA TYR A 17 -10.85 3.39 -2.03
C TYR A 17 -12.29 3.87 -1.92
N SER A 18 -13.11 3.07 -1.24
CA SER A 18 -14.47 3.44 -0.86
C SER A 18 -14.79 2.77 0.49
N PRO A 19 -15.37 3.49 1.47
CA PRO A 19 -15.71 2.92 2.77
C PRO A 19 -16.63 1.69 2.71
N ASP A 20 -17.50 1.63 1.69
CA ASP A 20 -18.46 0.53 1.52
C ASP A 20 -17.85 -0.68 0.80
N MET A 21 -16.58 -0.60 0.38
CA MET A 21 -15.91 -1.63 -0.40
C MET A 21 -14.97 -2.45 0.48
N ASN A 22 -15.15 -3.77 0.47
CA ASN A 22 -14.13 -4.69 0.98
C ASN A 22 -13.03 -4.90 -0.08
N TRP A 23 -12.14 -3.91 -0.21
CA TRP A 23 -11.03 -3.91 -1.15
C TRP A 23 -10.03 -5.06 -0.91
N ALA A 24 -9.93 -5.55 0.33
CA ALA A 24 -9.00 -6.63 0.70
C ALA A 24 -9.47 -8.04 0.30
N LYS A 25 -10.74 -8.21 -0.11
CA LYS A 25 -11.35 -9.53 -0.36
C LYS A 25 -10.59 -10.40 -1.37
N ASN A 26 -9.90 -9.79 -2.33
CA ASN A 26 -9.27 -10.50 -3.45
C ASN A 26 -7.74 -10.43 -3.44
N ILE A 27 -7.14 -9.91 -2.36
CA ILE A 27 -5.69 -9.82 -2.22
C ILE A 27 -5.14 -11.19 -1.82
N PRO A 28 -3.91 -11.56 -2.24
CA PRO A 28 -3.24 -12.76 -1.73
C PRO A 28 -3.17 -12.76 -0.20
N GLY A 29 -3.23 -13.96 0.39
CA GLY A 29 -3.18 -14.12 1.84
C GLY A 29 -1.79 -14.10 2.45
N GLU A 30 -0.72 -13.86 1.67
CA GLU A 30 0.65 -13.69 2.19
C GLU A 30 1.55 -13.00 1.16
N LYS A 31 2.63 -12.37 1.65
CA LYS A 31 3.75 -11.83 0.86
C LYS A 31 3.38 -10.80 -0.23
N TRP A 32 2.25 -10.12 -0.13
CA TRP A 32 1.87 -9.07 -1.09
C TRP A 32 2.31 -7.69 -0.61
N VAL A 33 2.28 -6.73 -1.53
CA VAL A 33 2.75 -5.36 -1.28
C VAL A 33 1.64 -4.36 -1.46
N GLN A 34 1.56 -3.41 -0.54
CA GLN A 34 0.60 -2.32 -0.59
C GLN A 34 1.29 -1.00 -0.89
N VAL A 35 0.74 -0.25 -1.84
CA VAL A 35 1.00 1.18 -2.01
C VAL A 35 -0.30 1.91 -1.70
N VAL A 36 -0.24 2.96 -0.89
CA VAL A 36 -1.42 3.73 -0.50
C VAL A 36 -1.22 5.21 -0.80
N GLY A 37 -2.07 5.76 -1.67
CA GLY A 37 -2.15 7.20 -1.93
C GLY A 37 -3.20 7.87 -1.04
N ILE A 38 -2.81 8.84 -0.23
CA ILE A 38 -3.70 9.51 0.73
C ILE A 38 -3.45 11.02 0.85
N ASP A 39 -4.45 11.81 0.47
CA ASP A 39 -4.42 13.28 0.52
C ASP A 39 -5.47 13.90 1.47
N LYS A 40 -6.23 13.05 2.18
CA LYS A 40 -7.20 13.49 3.18
C LYS A 40 -6.98 12.74 4.48
N LYS A 41 -7.01 13.47 5.60
CA LYS A 41 -7.01 12.85 6.93
C LYS A 41 -8.39 12.27 7.21
N ASP A 42 -8.51 10.97 7.10
CA ASP A 42 -9.72 10.22 7.43
C ASP A 42 -9.36 9.06 8.37
N LYS A 43 -9.72 9.20 9.64
CA LYS A 43 -9.39 8.19 10.66
C LYS A 43 -10.03 6.83 10.35
N ALA A 44 -11.23 6.81 9.77
CA ALA A 44 -11.90 5.55 9.44
C ALA A 44 -11.17 4.84 8.30
N ALA A 45 -10.71 5.59 7.29
CA ALA A 45 -9.88 5.03 6.23
C ALA A 45 -8.52 4.52 6.75
N PHE A 46 -7.88 5.26 7.67
CA PHE A 46 -6.62 4.83 8.28
C PHE A 46 -6.77 3.50 9.01
N GLU A 47 -7.79 3.39 9.86
CA GLU A 47 -8.09 2.17 10.60
C GLU A 47 -8.42 1.00 9.67
N ASP A 48 -9.26 1.24 8.66
CA ASP A 48 -9.62 0.22 7.67
C ASP A 48 -8.40 -0.29 6.90
N ILE A 49 -7.55 0.63 6.42
CA ILE A 49 -6.35 0.34 5.65
C ILE A 49 -5.34 -0.43 6.49
N ALA A 50 -4.99 0.09 7.66
CA ALA A 50 -3.99 -0.53 8.54
C ALA A 50 -4.44 -1.92 8.98
N CYS A 51 -5.66 -2.05 9.52
CA CYS A 51 -6.14 -3.32 10.03
C CYS A 51 -6.24 -4.37 8.92
N LYS A 52 -6.87 -4.06 7.78
CA LYS A 52 -7.01 -5.04 6.69
C LYS A 52 -5.67 -5.42 6.06
N ALA A 53 -4.72 -4.49 5.95
CA ALA A 53 -3.41 -4.83 5.41
C ALA A 53 -2.69 -5.84 6.32
N ILE A 54 -2.66 -5.56 7.63
CA ILE A 54 -2.04 -6.42 8.64
C ILE A 54 -2.78 -7.77 8.72
N ASP A 55 -4.12 -7.76 8.79
CA ASP A 55 -4.98 -8.95 8.90
C ASP A 55 -4.87 -9.88 7.68
N HIS A 56 -4.34 -9.40 6.56
CA HIS A 56 -4.12 -10.15 5.33
C HIS A 56 -2.63 -10.39 5.04
N ASP A 57 -1.75 -10.37 6.05
CA ASP A 57 -0.33 -10.73 5.90
C ASP A 57 0.40 -9.91 4.84
N VAL A 58 0.13 -8.59 4.81
CA VAL A 58 0.93 -7.66 4.00
C VAL A 58 2.40 -7.74 4.40
N TYR A 59 3.28 -7.75 3.41
CA TYR A 59 4.72 -7.84 3.64
C TYR A 59 5.41 -6.48 3.63
N TYR A 60 4.95 -5.60 2.76
CA TYR A 60 5.51 -4.27 2.58
C TYR A 60 4.41 -3.25 2.34
N VAL A 61 4.46 -2.12 3.04
CA VAL A 61 3.53 -1.00 2.86
C VAL A 61 4.30 0.28 2.55
N CYS A 62 3.98 0.90 1.43
CA CYS A 62 4.49 2.21 1.02
C CYS A 62 3.36 3.24 1.00
N CYS A 63 3.44 4.25 1.86
CA CYS A 63 2.47 5.34 1.89
C CYS A 63 2.95 6.53 1.04
N THR A 64 2.02 7.26 0.42
CA THR A 64 2.31 8.47 -0.36
C THR A 64 1.16 9.47 -0.31
N GLY A 65 1.43 10.72 -0.68
CA GLY A 65 0.49 11.84 -0.60
C GLY A 65 0.65 12.66 0.67
N SER A 66 -0.17 13.69 0.80
CA SER A 66 -0.08 14.73 1.83
C SER A 66 -0.22 14.19 3.25
N TYR A 67 -0.80 13.00 3.41
CA TYR A 67 -0.94 12.32 4.70
C TYR A 67 -0.25 10.94 4.71
N GLY A 68 0.65 10.67 3.76
CA GLY A 68 1.34 9.39 3.64
C GLY A 68 2.16 9.04 4.89
N GLU A 69 2.95 9.99 5.38
CA GLU A 69 3.71 9.85 6.64
C GLU A 69 2.81 9.55 7.84
N LEU A 70 1.67 10.23 7.94
CA LEU A 70 0.75 10.01 9.06
C LEU A 70 0.08 8.63 9.01
N LEU A 71 -0.22 8.13 7.81
CA LEU A 71 -0.76 6.77 7.66
C LEU A 71 0.32 5.73 7.97
N HIS A 72 1.55 5.95 7.53
CA HIS A 72 2.71 5.12 7.89
C HIS A 72 2.85 4.99 9.41
N ASP A 73 2.93 6.12 10.13
CA ASP A 73 3.07 6.13 11.58
C ASP A 73 1.90 5.43 12.28
N TYR A 74 0.70 5.57 11.71
CA TYR A 74 -0.48 4.89 12.23
C TYR A 74 -0.40 3.37 12.06
N ILE A 75 0.10 2.87 10.93
CA ILE A 75 0.31 1.43 10.72
C ILE A 75 1.34 0.89 11.72
N ASP A 76 2.45 1.59 11.90
CA ASP A 76 3.48 1.23 12.90
C ASP A 76 2.91 1.18 14.31
N GLU A 77 2.09 2.17 14.68
CA GLU A 77 1.41 2.21 15.97
C GLU A 77 0.50 0.99 16.15
N ILE A 78 -0.31 0.62 15.15
CA ILE A 78 -1.18 -0.57 15.22
C ILE A 78 -0.35 -1.85 15.39
N ILE A 79 0.76 -2.00 14.65
CA ILE A 79 1.67 -3.15 14.79
C ILE A 79 2.20 -3.23 16.23
N VAL A 80 2.70 -2.13 16.77
CA VAL A 80 3.24 -2.07 18.14
C VAL A 80 2.15 -2.39 19.16
N LEU A 81 0.97 -1.76 19.06
CA LEU A 81 -0.15 -1.97 19.97
C LEU A 81 -0.61 -3.43 20.00
N ARG A 82 -0.66 -4.10 18.84
CA ARG A 82 -0.95 -5.53 18.76
C ARG A 82 0.17 -6.38 19.37
N LYS A 83 1.43 -6.03 19.12
CA LYS A 83 2.61 -6.75 19.63
C LYS A 83 2.72 -6.73 21.15
N VAL A 84 2.31 -5.63 21.78
CA VAL A 84 2.32 -5.50 23.26
C VAL A 84 1.00 -5.89 23.92
N GLY A 85 0.02 -6.36 23.15
CA GLY A 85 -1.28 -6.82 23.65
C GLY A 85 -2.21 -5.70 24.16
N VAL A 86 -2.00 -4.45 23.72
CA VAL A 86 -2.92 -3.33 24.01
C VAL A 86 -4.11 -3.36 23.05
N LEU A 87 -3.90 -3.81 21.82
CA LEU A 87 -4.93 -4.00 20.81
C LEU A 87 -4.97 -5.48 20.42
N GLU A 88 -6.14 -6.12 20.48
CA GLU A 88 -6.31 -7.47 19.95
C GLU A 88 -6.29 -7.44 18.41
N GLY A 89 -5.70 -8.47 17.79
CA GLY A 89 -5.67 -8.56 16.33
C GLY A 89 -4.64 -9.55 15.81
N HIS A 90 -4.72 -9.84 14.52
CA HIS A 90 -3.72 -10.66 13.85
C HIS A 90 -2.38 -9.90 13.76
N LEU A 91 -1.27 -10.64 13.84
CA LEU A 91 0.03 -10.15 13.43
C LEU A 91 0.67 -11.22 12.55
N PRO A 92 1.17 -10.86 11.36
CA PRO A 92 1.90 -11.78 10.50
C PRO A 92 3.10 -12.38 11.22
N ILE A 93 3.49 -13.59 10.81
CA ILE A 93 4.67 -14.27 11.37
C ILE A 93 5.95 -13.49 11.04
N GLU A 94 6.01 -12.94 9.84
CA GLU A 94 7.13 -12.12 9.36
C GLU A 94 6.92 -10.65 9.77
N ASP A 95 8.02 -9.93 10.00
CA ASP A 95 7.95 -8.49 10.26
C ASP A 95 7.44 -7.75 9.01
N ILE A 96 6.46 -6.86 9.21
CA ILE A 96 5.93 -5.99 8.16
C ILE A 96 6.89 -4.81 7.98
N MET A 97 7.33 -4.55 6.75
CA MET A 97 8.13 -3.36 6.43
C MET A 97 7.21 -2.21 6.02
N THR A 98 7.37 -1.07 6.65
CA THR A 98 6.60 0.16 6.38
C THR A 98 7.54 1.28 5.93
N THR A 99 7.08 2.12 5.00
CA THR A 99 7.78 3.34 4.61
C THR A 99 6.81 4.37 4.02
N TRP A 100 7.28 5.60 3.77
CA TRP A 100 6.53 6.63 3.08
C TRP A 100 7.40 7.46 2.15
N HIS A 101 6.80 7.89 1.04
CA HIS A 101 7.46 8.63 -0.03
C HIS A 101 6.55 9.74 -0.56
N ASN A 102 6.91 10.99 -0.31
CA ASN A 102 6.07 12.16 -0.62
C ASN A 102 6.38 12.79 -2.00
N GLU A 103 7.26 12.18 -2.78
CA GLU A 103 7.65 12.64 -4.12
C GLU A 103 6.64 12.24 -5.20
N GLY A 104 5.58 11.55 -4.80
CA GLY A 104 4.42 11.20 -5.60
C GLY A 104 4.29 9.70 -5.84
N LEU A 105 3.26 9.34 -6.59
CA LEU A 105 2.86 7.95 -6.82
C LEU A 105 3.96 7.10 -7.48
N GLY A 106 4.67 7.69 -8.45
CA GLY A 106 5.72 6.97 -9.18
C GLY A 106 6.91 6.62 -8.31
N ASP A 107 7.29 7.50 -7.38
CA ASP A 107 8.38 7.24 -6.43
C ASP A 107 7.97 6.15 -5.42
N ALA A 108 6.80 6.30 -4.81
CA ALA A 108 6.28 5.30 -3.88
C ALA A 108 6.14 3.91 -4.51
N LEU A 109 5.65 3.84 -5.76
CA LEU A 109 5.58 2.59 -6.50
C LEU A 109 6.97 2.02 -6.82
N TRP A 110 7.94 2.88 -7.14
CA TRP A 110 9.32 2.44 -7.37
C TRP A 110 9.91 1.78 -6.11
N TYR A 111 9.80 2.43 -4.95
CA TYR A 111 10.27 1.87 -3.68
C TYR A 111 9.54 0.56 -3.34
N ALA A 112 8.21 0.54 -3.50
CA ALA A 112 7.44 -0.66 -3.28
C ALA A 112 7.87 -1.81 -4.18
N LEU A 113 8.26 -1.57 -5.42
CA LEU A 113 8.71 -2.62 -6.35
C LEU A 113 10.15 -3.09 -6.09
N HIS A 114 11.05 -2.18 -5.74
CA HIS A 114 12.49 -2.46 -5.65
C HIS A 114 12.97 -2.79 -4.22
N CYS A 115 12.28 -2.31 -3.19
CA CYS A 115 12.67 -2.52 -1.79
C CYS A 115 11.90 -3.66 -1.11
N SER A 116 10.85 -4.21 -1.73
CA SER A 116 10.08 -5.34 -1.19
C SER A 116 10.60 -6.72 -1.59
N THR A 117 11.86 -6.81 -2.04
CA THR A 117 12.56 -8.08 -2.32
C THR A 117 11.77 -9.06 -3.19
N ASP A 118 11.56 -10.29 -2.71
CA ASP A 118 10.84 -11.40 -3.33
C ASP A 118 9.33 -11.37 -3.10
N ALA A 119 8.77 -10.26 -2.61
CA ALA A 119 7.33 -10.12 -2.40
C ALA A 119 6.56 -10.24 -3.73
N GLY A 120 5.33 -10.74 -3.61
CA GLY A 120 4.41 -11.01 -4.71
C GLY A 120 3.76 -9.78 -5.31
N ASP A 121 2.51 -9.88 -5.74
CA ASP A 121 1.82 -8.80 -6.45
C ASP A 121 1.66 -7.52 -5.61
N VAL A 122 1.50 -6.40 -6.30
CA VAL A 122 1.35 -5.06 -5.71
C VAL A 122 -0.11 -4.61 -5.83
N LEU A 123 -0.69 -4.14 -4.73
CA LEU A 123 -1.94 -3.38 -4.74
C LEU A 123 -1.65 -1.90 -4.52
N MET A 124 -2.04 -1.08 -5.48
CA MET A 124 -2.20 0.35 -5.29
C MET A 124 -3.63 0.68 -4.88
N LEU A 125 -3.79 1.13 -3.63
CA LEU A 125 -5.04 1.61 -3.06
C LEU A 125 -5.01 3.14 -3.02
N ASP A 126 -5.94 3.78 -3.73
CA ASP A 126 -5.95 5.24 -3.86
C ASP A 126 -7.16 5.84 -3.15
N THR A 127 -6.93 6.60 -2.08
CA THR A 127 -7.99 7.32 -1.37
C THR A 127 -8.16 8.75 -1.88
N ARG A 128 -7.35 9.17 -2.86
CA ARG A 128 -7.40 10.51 -3.42
C ARG A 128 -8.54 10.60 -4.42
N GLU A 129 -9.10 11.79 -4.54
CA GLU A 129 -10.02 12.11 -5.63
C GLU A 129 -9.18 12.35 -6.89
N VAL A 130 -9.00 11.29 -7.69
CA VAL A 130 -8.32 11.37 -8.99
C VAL A 130 -9.34 11.56 -10.11
N GLU A 131 -9.10 12.51 -11.01
CA GLU A 131 -9.97 12.75 -12.18
C GLU A 131 -9.84 11.64 -13.24
N ALA A 132 -8.69 10.95 -13.26
CA ALA A 132 -8.39 9.84 -14.14
C ALA A 132 -7.43 8.86 -13.48
N GLU A 133 -7.48 7.60 -13.91
CA GLU A 133 -6.52 6.59 -13.51
C GLU A 133 -5.10 6.97 -13.99
N PRO A 134 -4.05 6.76 -13.16
CA PRO A 134 -2.67 7.01 -13.56
C PRO A 134 -2.25 6.19 -14.79
N ASP A 135 -1.43 6.76 -15.66
CA ASP A 135 -0.77 6.02 -16.73
C ASP A 135 0.41 5.22 -16.15
N TRP A 136 0.13 3.98 -15.72
CA TRP A 136 1.10 3.08 -15.10
C TRP A 136 2.29 2.75 -16.00
N VAL A 137 2.07 2.68 -17.32
CA VAL A 137 3.12 2.38 -18.30
C VAL A 137 4.07 3.57 -18.40
N GLN A 138 3.52 4.79 -18.48
CA GLN A 138 4.33 6.00 -18.50
C GLN A 138 5.08 6.21 -17.18
N ILE A 139 4.45 5.94 -16.04
CA ILE A 139 5.10 6.00 -14.72
C ILE A 139 6.30 5.06 -14.69
N ALA A 140 6.12 3.79 -15.10
CA ALA A 140 7.19 2.81 -15.11
C ALA A 140 8.30 3.14 -16.12
N ALA A 141 7.95 3.71 -17.27
CA ALA A 141 8.92 4.08 -18.31
C ALA A 141 9.92 5.14 -17.84
N LYS A 142 9.50 6.09 -16.98
CA LYS A 142 10.35 7.16 -16.46
C LYS A 142 11.53 6.66 -15.63
N TRP A 143 11.41 5.49 -15.00
CA TRP A 143 12.49 4.94 -14.18
C TRP A 143 13.70 4.51 -15.01
N ASN A 144 13.47 3.99 -16.22
CA ASN A 144 14.54 3.58 -17.14
C ASN A 144 15.30 4.79 -17.73
N GLU A 145 14.74 6.00 -17.65
CA GLU A 145 15.40 7.24 -18.09
C GLU A 145 16.27 7.85 -16.98
N MET A 146 16.19 7.33 -15.75
CA MET A 146 16.95 7.79 -14.59
C MET A 146 18.20 6.94 -14.30
N GLU A 147 18.38 5.82 -15.01
CA GLU A 147 19.60 4.98 -15.00
C GLU A 147 20.59 5.41 -16.10
#